data_AF-A0A852LZT6-F1
#
_entry.id   AF-A0A852LZT6-F1
#
_cell.length_a   1.000
_cell.length_b   1.000
_cell.length_c   1.000
_cell.angle_alpha   90.00
_cell.angle_beta   90.00
_cell.angle_gamma   90.00
#
_symmetry.space_group_name_H-M   'P 1'
#
loop_
_entity.id
_entity.type
_entity.pdbx_description
1 polymer ?
#
loop_
_entity_poly.entity_id
_entity_poly.type
_entity_poly.pdbx_seq_one_letter_code
_entity_poly.pdbx_strand_id
1 'polypeptide(L)' 'VSRPTPLSPMAAWSREAVLSLYRALLRQGRRLRYTDQDFYLAFIRREFRKNQGLEQLEDKERQLEKGQAFL' A
#
# COMPACT_ATOMS: atom_id res chain seq x y z
N VAL A 1 12.95 20.88 -21.31
CA VAL A 1 12.59 21.15 -19.90
C VAL A 1 11.49 20.17 -19.53
N SER A 2 11.84 19.06 -18.90
CA SER A 2 10.86 18.04 -18.51
C SER A 2 10.06 18.57 -17.32
N ARG A 3 8.75 18.76 -17.49
CA ARG A 3 7.82 19.10 -16.41
C ARG A 3 7.71 17.89 -15.47
N PRO A 4 7.83 18.06 -14.14
CA PRO A 4 7.37 17.03 -13.23
C PRO A 4 5.84 17.02 -13.30
N THR A 5 5.28 15.91 -13.75
CA THR A 5 3.84 15.64 -13.64
C THR A 5 3.47 15.70 -12.16
N PRO A 6 2.44 16.45 -11.73
CA PRO A 6 1.99 16.36 -10.35
C PRO A 6 1.41 14.96 -10.15
N LEU A 7 2.14 14.11 -9.43
CA LEU A 7 1.61 12.87 -8.89
C LEU A 7 0.33 13.23 -8.13
N SER A 8 -0.73 12.49 -8.43
CA SER A 8 -2.10 12.75 -7.99
C SER A 8 -2.15 13.14 -6.51
N PRO A 9 -2.91 14.18 -6.10
CA PRO A 9 -2.97 14.66 -4.71
C PRO A 9 -3.54 13.65 -3.70
N MET A 10 -3.91 12.44 -4.12
CA MET A 10 -4.58 11.44 -3.31
C MET A 10 -3.65 10.60 -2.41
N ALA A 11 -2.34 10.62 -2.62
CA ALA A 11 -1.43 9.80 -1.80
C ALA A 11 -0.07 10.46 -1.57
N ALA A 12 -0.05 11.60 -0.88
CA ALA A 12 1.20 12.09 -0.30
C ALA A 12 1.77 10.99 0.61
N TRP A 13 2.94 10.46 0.26
CA TRP A 13 3.54 9.40 1.04
C TRP A 13 3.88 9.89 2.46
N SER A 14 3.41 9.18 3.46
CA SER A 14 3.78 9.38 4.86
C SER A 14 3.77 8.06 5.61
N ARG A 15 4.50 8.00 6.73
CA ARG A 15 4.52 6.81 7.59
C ARG A 15 3.12 6.49 8.11
N GLU A 16 2.35 7.52 8.43
CA GLU A 16 0.98 7.43 8.92
C GLU A 16 0.05 6.85 7.85
N ALA A 17 0.18 7.29 6.59
CA ALA A 17 -0.60 6.78 5.46
C ALA A 17 -0.31 5.29 5.22
N VAL A 18 0.96 4.90 5.22
CA VAL A 18 1.39 3.50 5.06
C VAL A 18 0.85 2.61 6.18
N LEU A 19 0.97 3.04 7.44
CA LEU A 19 0.47 2.26 8.59
C LEU A 19 -1.06 2.19 8.61
N SER A 20 -1.75 3.25 8.16
CA SER A 20 -3.20 3.27 8.07
C SER A 20 -3.70 2.31 7.00
N LEU A 21 -3.07 2.32 5.82
CA LEU A 21 -3.34 1.37 4.75
C LEU A 21 -3.11 -0.07 5.20
N TYR A 22 -1.97 -0.34 5.84
CA TYR A 22 -1.66 -1.68 6.35
C TYR A 22 -2.77 -2.20 7.28
N ARG A 23 -3.19 -1.39 8.26
CA ARG A 23 -4.27 -1.75 9.18
C ARG A 23 -5.62 -1.90 8.48
N ALA A 24 -5.91 -1.10 7.47
CA ALA A 24 -7.14 -1.21 6.70
C ALA A 24 -7.22 -2.54 5.94
N LEU A 25 -6.15 -2.92 5.23
CA LEU A 25 -6.05 -4.20 4.52
C LEU A 25 -6.15 -5.39 5.48
N LEU A 26 -5.46 -5.37 6.62
CA LEU A 26 -5.60 -6.45 7.62
C LEU A 26 -7.03 -6.57 8.16
N ARG A 27 -7.72 -5.44 8.39
CA ARG A 27 -9.13 -5.45 8.84
C ARG A 27 -10.07 -6.01 7.77
N GLN A 28 -9.83 -5.68 6.51
CA GLN A 28 -10.59 -6.21 5.37
C GLN A 28 -10.38 -7.72 5.22
N GLY A 29 -9.14 -8.20 5.38
CA GLY A 29 -8.80 -9.62 5.36
C GLY A 29 -9.66 -10.46 6.31
N ARG A 30 -9.95 -9.95 7.50
CA ARG A 30 -10.81 -10.60 8.51
C ARG A 30 -12.28 -10.71 8.10
N ARG A 31 -12.71 -9.92 7.11
CA ARG A 31 -14.08 -9.92 6.56
C ARG A 31 -14.20 -10.75 5.28
N LEU A 32 -13.11 -11.32 4.77
CA LEU A 32 -13.13 -12.15 3.58
C LEU A 32 -13.86 -13.47 3.85
N ARG A 33 -14.82 -13.78 2.98
CA ARG A 33 -15.69 -14.97 3.09
C ARG A 33 -15.31 -16.08 2.10
N TYR A 34 -14.68 -15.70 0.99
CA TYR A 34 -14.40 -16.59 -0.15
C TYR A 34 -12.90 -16.69 -0.48
N THR A 35 -12.04 -16.12 0.35
CA THR A 35 -10.59 -16.17 0.20
C THR A 35 -9.99 -16.73 1.48
N ASP A 36 -8.96 -17.54 1.33
CA ASP A 36 -8.14 -17.97 2.45
C ASP A 36 -7.54 -16.74 3.16
N GLN A 37 -7.97 -16.53 4.41
CA GLN A 37 -7.59 -15.37 5.19
C GLN A 37 -6.10 -15.40 5.52
N ASP A 38 -5.53 -16.57 5.81
CA ASP A 38 -4.13 -16.71 6.16
C ASP A 38 -3.24 -16.42 4.95
N PHE A 39 -3.64 -16.90 3.77
CA PHE A 39 -2.98 -16.55 2.52
C PHE A 39 -3.02 -15.05 2.26
N TYR A 40 -4.18 -14.41 2.41
CA TYR A 40 -4.32 -12.97 2.21
C TYR A 40 -3.42 -12.18 3.18
N LEU A 41 -3.45 -12.52 4.47
CA LEU A 41 -2.64 -11.84 5.49
C LEU A 41 -1.13 -12.06 5.25
N ALA A 42 -0.73 -13.26 4.85
CA ALA A 42 0.66 -13.57 4.48
C ALA A 42 1.11 -12.77 3.26
N PHE A 43 0.25 -12.67 2.24
CA PHE A 43 0.51 -11.88 1.03
C PHE A 43 0.70 -10.40 1.36
N ILE A 44 -0.22 -9.78 2.12
CA ILE A 44 -0.09 -8.37 2.54
C ILE A 44 1.20 -8.14 3.34
N ARG A 45 1.51 -9.00 4.30
CA ARG A 45 2.76 -8.89 5.09
C ARG A 45 4.01 -8.96 4.21
N ARG A 46 4.03 -9.88 3.24
CA ARG A 46 5.14 -10.06 2.31
C ARG A 46 5.35 -8.82 1.43
N GLU A 47 4.27 -8.28 0.87
CA GLU A 47 4.34 -7.12 -0.03
C GLU A 47 4.85 -5.87 0.72
N PHE A 48 4.36 -5.62 1.93
CA PHE A 48 4.86 -4.51 2.76
C PHE A 48 6.34 -4.68 3.12
N ARG A 49 6.77 -5.89 3.52
CA ARG A 49 8.19 -6.18 3.80
C ARG A 49 9.08 -5.95 2.59
N LYS A 50 8.66 -6.42 1.41
CA LYS A 50 9.38 -6.22 0.15
C LYS A 50 9.63 -4.74 -0.15
N ASN A 51 8.67 -3.88 0.19
CA ASN A 51 8.71 -2.44 -0.09
C ASN A 51 9.33 -1.60 1.05
N GLN A 52 9.80 -2.19 2.15
CA GLN A 52 10.40 -1.45 3.27
C GLN A 52 11.69 -0.72 2.89
N GLY A 53 12.45 -1.26 1.95
CA GLY A 53 13.72 -0.71 1.47
C GLY A 53 13.59 0.27 0.31
N LEU A 54 12.37 0.70 -0.04
CA LEU A 54 12.22 1.72 -1.07
C LEU A 54 12.81 3.03 -0.57
N GLU A 55 13.65 3.66 -1.39
CA GLU A 55 14.27 4.94 -1.07
C GLU A 55 13.58 6.08 -1.82
N GLN A 56 13.33 5.87 -3.12
CA GLN A 56 12.72 6.83 -4.02
C GLN A 56 11.27 7.14 -3.63
N LEU A 57 10.96 8.44 -3.53
CA LEU A 57 9.63 8.93 -3.18
C LEU A 57 8.57 8.48 -4.20
N GLU A 58 8.91 8.50 -5.48
CA GLU A 58 8.01 8.09 -6.56
C GLU A 58 7.61 6.60 -6.47
N ASP A 59 8.57 5.73 -6.10
CA ASP A 59 8.29 4.31 -5.89
C ASP A 59 7.40 4.10 -4.66
N LYS A 60 7.68 4.85 -3.59
CA LYS A 60 6.90 4.84 -2.35
C LYS A 60 5.45 5.28 -2.59
N GLU A 61 5.24 6.36 -3.32
CA GLU A 61 3.92 6.88 -3.70
C GLU A 61 3.18 5.89 -4.59
N ARG A 62 3.84 5.34 -5.63
CA ARG A 62 3.24 4.33 -6.50
C ARG A 62 2.77 3.08 -5.74
N GLN A 63 3.55 2.59 -4.78
CA GLN A 63 3.15 1.43 -3.98
C GLN A 63 2.03 1.77 -3.00
N LEU A 64 2.01 2.98 -2.45
CA LEU A 64 0.94 3.45 -1.58
C LEU A 64 -0.38 3.53 -2.36
N GLU A 65 -0.38 4.16 -3.54
CA GLU A 65 -1.53 4.25 -4.43
C GLU A 65 -2.01 2.88 -4.88
N LYS A 66 -1.09 2.00 -5.31
CA LYS A 66 -1.40 0.60 -5.65
C LYS A 66 -2.14 -0.08 -4.51
N GLY A 67 -1.65 0.03 -3.28
CA GLY A 67 -2.27 -0.61 -2.13
C GLY A 67 -3.63 -0.02 -1.75
N GLN A 68 -3.83 1.29 -1.91
CA GLN A 68 -5.12 1.96 -1.69
C GLN A 68 -6.19 1.45 -2.67
N ALA A 69 -5.83 1.11 -3.91
CA ALA A 69 -6.76 0.54 -4.88
C ALA A 69 -7.31 -0.86 -4.50
N PHE A 70 -6.77 -1.50 -3.45
CA PHE A 70 -7.27 -2.77 -2.91
C PHE A 70 -8.25 -2.61 -1.73
N LEU A 71 -8.51 -1.39 -1.27
CA LEU A 71 -9.55 -1.08 -0.28
C LEU A 71 -10.92 -0.93 -0.94
#